data_AF-A0A4Y9P1N4-F1
#
_entry.id   AF-A0A4Y9P1N4-F1
#
_cell.length_a   1.000
_cell.length_b   1.000
_cell.length_c   1.000
_cell.angle_alpha   90.00
_cell.angle_beta   90.00
_cell.angle_gamma   90.00
#
_symmetry.space_group_name_H-M   'P 1'
#
loop_
_entity.id
_entity.type
_entity.pdbx_description
1 polymer ?
#
loop_
_entity_poly.entity_id
_entity_poly.type
_entity_poly.pdbx_seq_one_letter_code
_entity_poly.pdbx_strand_id
1 'polypeptide(L)'
;MNETLKRFIGSAMPITTPDAPASKGELTLPSVTDLAATALRAHNAVEAAALNAVLKAMECGKALTIIKEQLPHGSFEDFVAAHFPFTIRTAQSYMRLAKQEPKLQELVEAKAKLGSHLSIKEALKYLNAVAAKKRR
;
A
#
# COMPACT_ATOMS: atom_id res chain seq x y z
N MET A 1 56.19 -35.91 16.73
CA MET A 1 55.64 -34.55 16.65
C MET A 1 56.02 -34.00 15.27
N ASN A 2 55.02 -33.43 14.59
CA ASN A 2 55.04 -32.57 13.40
C ASN A 2 55.82 -33.02 12.14
N GLU A 3 55.26 -34.05 11.51
CA GLU A 3 55.46 -34.47 10.12
C GLU A 3 54.54 -33.66 9.18
N THR A 4 54.87 -32.39 8.91
CA THR A 4 54.01 -31.57 8.03
C THR A 4 54.71 -30.43 7.30
N LEU A 5 56.00 -30.59 6.97
CA LEU A 5 56.71 -29.66 6.08
C LEU A 5 57.59 -30.44 5.11
N LYS A 6 57.29 -30.29 3.82
CA LYS A 6 57.98 -30.83 2.62
C LYS A 6 57.37 -32.08 1.99
N ARG A 7 56.28 -31.89 1.23
CA ARG A 7 56.02 -32.69 0.03
C ARG A 7 55.59 -31.78 -1.13
N PHE A 8 56.53 -31.63 -2.05
CA PHE A 8 56.35 -31.52 -3.50
C PHE A 8 55.65 -30.29 -4.09
N ILE A 9 56.51 -29.41 -4.60
CA ILE A 9 56.32 -28.66 -5.84
C ILE A 9 56.08 -29.67 -6.98
N GLY A 10 55.10 -29.42 -7.85
CA GLY A 10 55.07 -30.01 -9.19
C GLY A 10 53.72 -30.57 -9.64
N SER A 11 52.75 -29.72 -9.97
CA SER A 11 51.82 -29.99 -11.06
C SER A 11 51.21 -28.67 -11.53
N ALA A 12 51.55 -28.28 -12.75
CA ALA A 12 51.03 -27.11 -13.42
C ALA A 12 49.53 -27.33 -13.73
N MET A 13 48.66 -26.64 -13.01
CA MET A 13 47.28 -26.46 -13.46
C MET A 13 47.24 -25.25 -14.40
N PRO A 14 46.61 -25.36 -15.58
CA PRO A 14 46.36 -24.20 -16.41
C PRO A 14 45.45 -23.26 -15.62
N ILE A 15 45.85 -21.99 -15.52
CA ILE A 15 44.98 -20.92 -15.06
C ILE A 15 43.92 -20.79 -16.15
N THR A 16 42.81 -21.50 -16.02
CA THR A 16 41.60 -21.17 -16.76
C THR A 16 41.13 -19.84 -16.19
N THR A 17 41.43 -18.77 -16.91
CA THR A 17 40.75 -17.50 -16.79
C THR A 17 39.25 -17.79 -16.73
N PRO A 18 38.53 -17.42 -15.65
CA PRO A 18 37.11 -17.22 -15.81
C PRO A 18 36.99 -16.03 -16.75
N ASP A 19 36.69 -16.32 -18.02
CA ASP A 19 36.06 -15.35 -18.93
C ASP A 19 34.77 -14.92 -18.26
N ALA A 20 34.89 -13.93 -17.38
CA ALA A 20 33.80 -13.05 -17.07
C ALA A 20 33.42 -12.38 -18.39
N PRO A 21 32.21 -12.61 -18.95
CA PRO A 21 31.69 -11.59 -19.82
C PRO A 21 31.45 -10.41 -18.88
N ALA A 22 32.40 -9.46 -18.92
CA ALA A 22 32.15 -8.10 -18.57
C ALA A 22 30.97 -7.66 -19.44
N SER A 23 29.75 -7.87 -18.94
CA SER A 23 28.55 -7.23 -19.42
C SER A 23 28.72 -5.76 -19.11
N LYS A 24 29.45 -5.09 -20.00
CA LYS A 24 29.39 -3.64 -20.17
C LYS A 24 27.90 -3.33 -20.18
N GLY A 25 27.49 -2.43 -19.28
CA GLY A 25 26.12 -1.96 -19.16
C GLY A 25 25.66 -1.36 -20.47
N GLU A 26 25.23 -2.23 -21.38
CA GLU A 26 24.52 -1.88 -22.58
C GLU A 26 23.18 -1.39 -22.09
N LEU A 27 22.97 -0.07 -22.18
CA LEU A 27 21.69 0.57 -21.96
C LEU A 27 20.74 0.09 -23.07
N THR A 28 20.25 -1.14 -22.92
CA THR A 28 19.18 -1.66 -23.76
C THR A 28 17.93 -0.87 -23.42
N LEU A 29 17.43 -0.12 -24.40
CA LEU A 29 16.15 0.56 -24.26
C LEU A 29 15.09 -0.50 -23.95
N PRO A 30 14.26 -0.29 -22.91
CA PRO A 30 13.27 -1.28 -22.51
C PRO A 30 12.34 -1.55 -23.69
N SER A 31 12.11 -2.82 -23.96
CA SER A 31 11.20 -3.21 -25.03
C SER A 31 9.78 -2.75 -24.72
N VAL A 32 8.93 -2.64 -25.74
CA VAL A 32 7.50 -2.30 -25.54
C VAL A 32 6.83 -3.29 -24.59
N THR A 33 7.23 -4.56 -24.63
CA THR A 33 6.75 -5.60 -23.70
C THR A 33 7.17 -5.34 -22.25
N ASP A 34 8.39 -4.87 -22.01
CA ASP A 34 8.88 -4.52 -20.67
C ASP A 34 8.17 -3.27 -20.11
N LEU A 35 7.94 -2.28 -20.98
CA LEU A 35 7.19 -1.08 -20.65
C LEU A 35 5.72 -1.41 -20.34
N ALA A 36 5.09 -2.30 -21.11
CA ALA A 36 3.74 -2.77 -20.85
C ALA A 36 3.63 -3.50 -19.50
N ALA A 37 4.58 -4.39 -19.20
CA ALA A 37 4.65 -5.06 -17.91
C ALA A 37 4.83 -4.07 -16.74
N THR A 38 5.64 -3.02 -16.96
CA THR A 38 5.87 -1.96 -15.97
C THR A 38 4.61 -1.12 -15.74
N ALA A 39 3.92 -0.72 -16.80
CA ALA A 39 2.66 0.01 -16.73
C ALA A 39 1.59 -0.80 -15.99
N LEU A 40 1.46 -2.10 -16.27
CA LEU A 40 0.53 -2.98 -15.58
C LEU A 40 0.85 -3.10 -14.08
N ARG A 41 2.13 -3.27 -13.71
CA ARG A 41 2.55 -3.28 -12.30
C ARG A 41 2.24 -1.97 -11.60
N ALA A 42 2.53 -0.83 -12.24
CA ALA A 42 2.24 0.49 -11.68
C ALA A 42 0.74 0.70 -11.50
N HIS A 43 -0.08 0.29 -12.48
CA HIS A 43 -1.53 0.33 -12.39
C HIS A 43 -2.04 -0.51 -11.20
N ASN A 44 -1.60 -1.76 -11.09
CA ASN A 44 -1.96 -2.64 -9.96
C ASN A 44 -1.52 -2.06 -8.60
N ALA A 45 -0.39 -1.35 -8.55
CA ALA A 45 0.07 -0.68 -7.33
C ALA A 45 -0.83 0.50 -6.95
N VAL A 46 -1.30 1.29 -7.93
CA VAL A 46 -2.29 2.36 -7.71
C VAL A 46 -3.61 1.78 -7.21
N GLU A 47 -4.05 0.64 -7.76
CA GLU A 47 -5.25 -0.10 -7.32
C GLU A 47 -5.15 -0.51 -5.84
N ALA A 48 -4.05 -1.16 -5.47
CA ALA A 48 -3.79 -1.57 -4.11
C ALA A 48 -3.68 -0.36 -3.15
N ALA A 49 -3.05 0.72 -3.59
CA ALA A 49 -2.93 1.96 -2.80
C ALA A 49 -4.30 2.59 -2.53
N ALA A 50 -5.23 2.56 -3.49
CA ALA A 50 -6.58 3.08 -3.31
C ALA A 50 -7.36 2.29 -2.24
N LEU A 51 -7.29 0.96 -2.27
CA LEU A 51 -7.90 0.10 -1.25
C LEU A 51 -7.28 0.35 0.12
N ASN A 52 -5.95 0.40 0.20
CA ASN A 52 -5.23 0.70 1.43
C ASN A 52 -5.60 2.09 1.99
N ALA A 53 -5.81 3.09 1.13
CA ALA A 53 -6.24 4.41 1.56
C ALA A 53 -7.61 4.37 2.27
N VAL A 54 -8.55 3.53 1.82
CA VAL A 54 -9.84 3.34 2.49
C VAL A 54 -9.67 2.71 3.87
N LEU A 55 -8.83 1.67 3.97
CA LEU A 55 -8.52 1.01 5.25
C LEU A 55 -7.88 2.00 6.23
N LYS A 56 -6.91 2.80 5.78
CA LYS A 56 -6.27 3.83 6.62
C LYS A 56 -7.22 4.96 7.00
N ALA A 57 -8.14 5.35 6.12
CA ALA A 57 -9.21 6.29 6.46
C ALA A 57 -10.12 5.75 7.56
N MET A 58 -10.45 4.45 7.55
CA MET A 58 -11.23 3.81 8.61
C MET A 58 -10.47 3.77 9.94
N GLU A 59 -9.20 3.36 9.94
CA GLU A 59 -8.34 3.39 11.14
C GLU A 59 -8.28 4.80 11.74
N CYS A 60 -8.06 5.82 10.91
CA CYS A 60 -8.06 7.22 11.33
C CYS A 60 -9.42 7.63 11.92
N GLY A 61 -10.52 7.24 11.28
CA GLY A 61 -11.87 7.52 11.77
C GLY A 61 -12.18 6.91 13.13
N LYS A 62 -11.65 5.73 13.43
CA LYS A 62 -11.76 5.11 14.77
C LYS A 62 -11.03 5.94 15.82
N ALA A 63 -9.77 6.30 15.54
CA ALA A 63 -8.97 7.12 16.45
C ALA A 63 -9.64 8.49 16.70
N LEU A 64 -10.15 9.14 15.64
CA LEU A 64 -10.89 10.41 15.75
C LEU A 64 -12.17 10.28 16.58
N THR A 65 -12.84 9.13 16.53
CA THR A 65 -14.02 8.86 17.36
C THR A 65 -13.65 8.79 18.84
N ILE A 66 -12.59 8.06 19.18
CA ILE A 66 -12.08 7.97 20.56
C ILE A 66 -11.63 9.34 21.08
N ILE A 67 -10.90 10.12 20.26
CA ILE A 67 -10.49 11.49 20.60
C ILE A 67 -11.72 12.35 20.90
N LYS A 68 -12.74 12.29 20.04
CA LYS A 68 -13.97 13.07 20.21
C LYS A 68 -14.70 12.73 21.51
N GLU A 69 -14.66 11.48 21.95
CA GLU A 69 -15.27 11.02 23.20
C GLU A 69 -14.55 11.53 24.45
N GLN A 70 -13.26 11.86 24.34
CA GLN A 70 -12.43 12.38 25.43
C GLN A 70 -12.46 13.91 25.54
N LEU A 71 -12.93 14.60 24.49
CA LEU A 71 -12.97 16.05 24.45
C LEU A 71 -14.29 16.61 24.98
N PRO A 72 -14.29 17.84 25.54
CA PRO A 72 -15.51 18.56 25.86
C PRO A 72 -16.40 18.73 24.63
N HIS A 73 -17.71 18.76 24.84
CA HIS A 73 -18.66 19.03 23.77
C HIS A 73 -18.33 20.38 23.09
N GLY A 74 -18.32 20.37 21.75
CA GLY A 74 -18.03 21.55 20.94
C GLY A 74 -16.55 21.75 20.59
N SER A 75 -15.60 21.21 21.36
CA SER A 75 -14.16 21.47 21.16
C SER A 75 -13.51 20.62 20.05
N PHE A 76 -14.24 19.66 19.46
CA PHE A 76 -13.66 18.75 18.47
C PHE A 76 -13.24 19.44 17.18
N GLU A 77 -13.98 20.46 16.73
CA GLU A 77 -13.66 21.17 15.49
C GLU A 77 -12.36 21.96 15.62
N ASP A 78 -12.22 22.72 16.71
CA ASP A 78 -10.99 23.46 17.02
C ASP A 78 -9.80 22.53 17.20
N PHE A 79 -10.00 21.38 17.86
CA PHE A 79 -8.96 20.36 18.00
C PHE A 79 -8.49 19.85 16.63
N VAL A 80 -9.42 19.58 15.69
CA VAL A 80 -9.04 19.11 14.36
C VAL A 80 -8.25 20.18 13.60
N ALA A 81 -8.69 21.44 13.67
CA ALA A 81 -8.01 22.55 13.02
C ALA A 81 -6.59 22.81 13.57
N ALA A 82 -6.38 22.58 14.86
CA ALA A 82 -5.10 22.80 15.52
C ALA A 82 -4.10 21.65 15.32
N HIS A 83 -4.57 20.39 15.28
CA HIS A 83 -3.70 19.21 15.33
C HIS A 83 -3.50 18.50 13.99
N PHE A 84 -4.36 18.74 12.99
CA PHE A 84 -4.30 18.01 11.73
C PHE A 84 -4.24 18.94 10.52
N PRO A 85 -3.55 18.52 9.44
CA PRO A 85 -3.46 19.29 8.20
C PRO A 85 -4.73 19.21 7.34
N PHE A 86 -5.79 18.53 7.81
CA PHE A 86 -7.03 18.31 7.06
C PHE A 86 -8.23 18.98 7.72
N THR A 87 -9.26 19.20 6.91
CA THR A 87 -10.49 19.85 7.37
C THR A 87 -11.34 18.96 8.28
N ILE A 88 -12.19 19.60 9.09
CA ILE A 88 -13.23 18.91 9.87
C ILE A 88 -14.13 18.01 9.01
N ARG A 89 -14.40 18.40 7.76
CA ARG A 89 -15.17 17.58 6.80
C ARG A 89 -14.48 16.27 6.47
N THR A 90 -13.15 16.29 6.31
CA THR A 90 -12.35 15.09 6.08
C THR A 90 -12.39 14.19 7.31
N ALA A 91 -12.18 14.76 8.51
CA ALA A 91 -12.25 14.04 9.78
C ALA A 91 -13.61 13.32 9.95
N GLN A 92 -14.72 14.05 9.75
CA GLN A 92 -16.08 13.50 9.81
C GLN A 92 -16.31 12.41 8.76
N SER A 93 -15.75 12.54 7.55
CA SER A 93 -15.85 11.53 6.51
C SER A 93 -15.15 10.23 6.93
N TYR A 94 -13.96 10.32 7.53
CA TYR A 94 -13.23 9.18 8.06
C TYR A 94 -14.00 8.50 9.21
N MET A 95 -14.51 9.26 10.16
CA MET A 95 -15.35 8.73 11.25
C MET A 95 -16.60 8.01 10.70
N ARG A 96 -17.21 8.53 9.64
CA ARG A 96 -18.36 7.88 8.98
C ARG A 96 -17.96 6.55 8.33
N LEU A 97 -16.80 6.48 7.69
CA LEU A 97 -16.26 5.24 7.14
C LEU A 97 -16.02 4.22 8.26
N ALA A 98 -15.38 4.63 9.36
CA ALA A 98 -15.15 3.78 10.52
C ALA A 98 -16.45 3.20 11.10
N LYS A 99 -17.51 4.01 11.22
CA LYS A 99 -18.82 3.58 11.74
C LYS A 99 -19.49 2.51 10.86
N GLN A 100 -19.14 2.40 9.59
CA GLN A 100 -19.69 1.41 8.66
C GLN A 100 -18.67 0.34 8.25
N GLU A 101 -17.59 0.20 9.03
CA GLU A 101 -16.52 -0.78 8.83
C GLU A 101 -16.99 -2.18 8.41
N PRO A 102 -17.92 -2.86 9.11
CA PRO A 102 -18.25 -4.24 8.76
C PRO A 102 -18.78 -4.38 7.33
N LYS A 103 -19.57 -3.40 6.85
CA LYS A 103 -20.08 -3.39 5.48
C LYS A 103 -19.01 -3.00 4.45
N LEU A 104 -18.05 -2.18 4.86
CA LEU A 104 -16.94 -1.77 3.99
C LEU A 104 -15.91 -2.88 3.87
N GLN A 105 -15.67 -3.67 4.92
CA GLN A 105 -14.78 -4.83 4.87
C GLN A 105 -15.28 -5.87 3.87
N GLU A 106 -16.57 -6.23 3.90
CA GLU A 106 -17.16 -7.13 2.90
C GLU A 106 -16.96 -6.63 1.46
N LEU A 107 -17.12 -5.32 1.24
CA LEU A 107 -16.90 -4.71 -0.08
C LEU A 107 -15.43 -4.67 -0.48
N VAL A 108 -14.53 -4.32 0.44
CA VAL A 108 -13.09 -4.27 0.19
C VAL A 108 -12.58 -5.67 -0.12
N GLU A 109 -13.02 -6.69 0.61
CA GLU A 109 -12.67 -8.09 0.34
C GLU A 109 -13.20 -8.56 -1.02
N ALA A 110 -14.46 -8.24 -1.35
CA ALA A 110 -15.03 -8.57 -2.66
C ALA A 110 -14.25 -7.88 -3.80
N LYS A 111 -13.89 -6.61 -3.62
CA LYS A 111 -13.17 -5.83 -4.63
C LYS A 111 -11.69 -6.16 -4.74
N ALA A 112 -11.05 -6.51 -3.63
CA ALA A 112 -9.68 -7.04 -3.60
C ALA A 112 -9.58 -8.37 -4.36
N LYS A 113 -10.58 -9.27 -4.20
CA LYS A 113 -10.65 -10.53 -4.98
C LYS A 113 -10.86 -10.30 -6.47
N LEU A 114 -11.59 -9.25 -6.83
CA LEU A 114 -11.90 -8.89 -8.22
C LEU A 114 -10.85 -7.99 -8.88
N GLY A 115 -9.81 -7.57 -8.15
CA GLY A 115 -8.77 -6.65 -8.67
C GLY A 115 -9.31 -5.29 -9.11
N SER A 116 -10.37 -4.79 -8.45
CA SER A 116 -11.04 -3.54 -8.86
C SER A 116 -11.09 -2.50 -7.75
N HIS A 117 -10.88 -1.23 -8.11
CA HIS A 117 -10.90 -0.09 -7.20
C HIS A 117 -12.16 0.02 -6.30
N LEU A 118 -11.94 0.26 -5.00
CA LEU A 118 -12.85 1.00 -4.14
C LEU A 118 -12.13 2.27 -3.69
N SER A 119 -12.32 3.38 -4.41
CA SER A 119 -11.83 4.69 -3.95
C SER A 119 -12.69 5.21 -2.79
N ILE A 120 -12.16 6.16 -2.01
CA ILE A 120 -12.90 6.84 -0.92
C ILE A 120 -14.23 7.43 -1.44
N LYS A 121 -14.23 8.01 -2.65
CA LYS A 121 -15.41 8.60 -3.26
C LYS A 121 -16.48 7.54 -3.57
N GLU A 122 -16.08 6.38 -4.08
CA GLU A 122 -16.98 5.26 -4.37
C GLU A 122 -17.52 4.63 -3.10
N ALA A 123 -16.69 4.48 -2.07
CA ALA A 123 -17.13 4.01 -0.75
C ALA A 123 -18.21 4.93 -0.16
N LEU A 124 -18.00 6.25 -0.19
CA LEU A 124 -19.01 7.23 0.25
C LEU A 124 -20.28 7.18 -0.60
N LYS A 125 -20.15 7.01 -1.92
CA LYS A 125 -21.29 6.86 -2.84
C LYS A 125 -22.11 5.61 -2.51
N TYR A 126 -21.45 4.47 -2.28
CA TYR A 126 -22.11 3.23 -1.89
C TYR A 126 -22.89 3.37 -0.58
N LEU A 127 -22.28 3.99 0.44
CA LEU A 127 -22.96 4.22 1.71
C LEU A 127 -24.21 5.11 1.58
N ASN A 128 -24.15 6.13 0.71
CA ASN A 128 -25.32 6.97 0.42
C ASN A 128 -26.43 6.15 -0.28
N ALA A 129 -26.09 5.29 -1.23
CA ALA A 129 -27.05 4.45 -1.93
C ALA A 129 -27.72 3.41 -1.00
N VAL A 130 -26.96 2.76 -0.13
CA VAL A 130 -27.50 1.82 0.88
C VAL A 130 -28.43 2.54 1.85
N ALA A 131 -28.05 3.74 2.32
CA ALA A 131 -28.89 4.52 3.21
C ALA A 131 -30.20 4.96 2.54
N ALA A 132 -30.18 5.28 1.23
CA ALA A 132 -31.38 5.61 0.47
C ALA A 132 -32.32 4.41 0.30
N LYS A 133 -31.76 3.21 0.03
CA LYS A 133 -32.54 1.97 -0.12
C LYS A 133 -33.23 1.54 1.17
N LYS A 134 -32.64 1.83 2.34
CA LYS A 134 -33.23 1.53 3.66
C LYS A 134 -34.39 2.47 4.04
N ARG A 135 -34.53 3.62 3.37
CA ARG A 135 -35.57 4.63 3.64
C ARG A 135 -36.82 4.49 2.75
N ARG A 136 -36.80 3.55 1.80
CA ARG A 136 -37.95 3.15 0.98
C ARG A 136 -38.45 1.80 1.46
#